data_AF-A0A399PUS6-F1
#
_entry.id   AF-A0A399PUS6-F1
#
_cell.length_a   1.000
_cell.length_b   1.000
_cell.length_c   1.000
_cell.angle_alpha   90.00
_cell.angle_beta   90.00
_cell.angle_gamma   90.00
#
_symmetry.space_group_name_H-M   'P 1'
#
loop_
_entity.id
_entity.type
_entity.pdbx_description
1 polymer ?
#
loop_
_entity_poly.entity_id
_entity_poly.type
_entity_poly.pdbx_seq_one_letter_code
_entity_poly.pdbx_strand_id
1 'polypeptide(L)'
;VAGQGDPGPARTTANLAAMEAQLPDDVAEARLFNAGAMELGAVVCTARAPRCDDCPVRDLCAWRAAGYPAYDGPARVTQKRYEGSDRQVRGLLLAELRSSHSPVSAADLATAWPEPVQRGRALDGLIADGLAVRQPDGTYALPS
;
A
#
# COMPACT_ATOMS: atom_id res chain seq x y z
N VAL A 1 -20.31 9.49 7.02
CA VAL A 1 -19.68 8.92 8.25
C VAL A 1 -18.66 9.88 8.81
N ALA A 2 -18.76 10.18 10.11
CA ALA A 2 -17.89 10.99 10.99
C ALA A 2 -17.49 12.43 10.60
N GLY A 3 -17.63 12.85 9.33
CA GLY A 3 -17.43 14.24 8.90
C GLY A 3 -15.97 14.71 8.88
N GLN A 4 -15.01 13.80 8.97
CA GLN A 4 -13.58 14.09 8.91
C GLN A 4 -13.11 14.17 7.46
N GLY A 5 -12.34 15.20 7.10
CA GLY A 5 -11.76 15.35 5.76
C GLY A 5 -10.55 14.45 5.49
N ASP A 6 -9.89 13.98 6.54
CA ASP A 6 -8.76 13.05 6.47
C ASP A 6 -8.98 11.89 7.47
N PRO A 7 -8.79 10.63 7.05
CA PRO A 7 -9.01 9.45 7.91
C PRO A 7 -7.90 9.22 8.96
N GLY A 8 -6.78 9.96 8.88
CA GLY A 8 -5.61 9.81 9.72
C GLY A 8 -4.81 8.53 9.42
N PRO A 9 -3.95 8.09 10.37
CA PRO A 9 -3.21 6.84 10.25
C PRO A 9 -4.11 5.62 9.99
N ALA A 10 -3.60 4.66 9.23
CA ALA A 10 -4.35 3.45 8.89
C ALA A 10 -4.73 2.67 10.15
N ARG A 11 -6.05 2.47 10.35
CA ARG A 11 -6.64 1.67 11.42
C ARG A 11 -7.45 0.55 10.79
N THR A 12 -6.78 -0.44 10.21
CA THR A 12 -7.38 -1.42 9.30
C THR A 12 -8.67 -2.02 9.83
N THR A 13 -8.68 -2.55 11.06
CA THR A 13 -9.89 -3.15 11.67
C THR A 13 -11.04 -2.16 11.80
N ALA A 14 -10.78 -0.95 12.31
CA ALA A 14 -11.82 0.06 12.49
C ALA A 14 -12.33 0.61 11.14
N ASN A 15 -11.44 0.77 10.16
CA ASN A 15 -11.78 1.24 8.82
C ASN A 15 -12.64 0.21 8.07
N LEU A 16 -12.30 -1.08 8.16
CA LEU A 16 -13.09 -2.15 7.55
C LEU A 16 -14.49 -2.23 8.17
N ALA A 17 -14.60 -2.17 9.51
CA ALA A 17 -15.91 -2.16 10.17
C ALA A 17 -16.75 -0.92 9.80
N ALA A 18 -16.13 0.25 9.68
CA ALA A 18 -16.82 1.47 9.27
C ALA A 18 -17.30 1.40 7.81
N MET A 19 -16.53 0.77 6.92
CA MET A 19 -16.95 0.52 5.53
C MET A 19 -18.07 -0.50 5.45
N GLU A 20 -17.96 -1.62 6.16
CA GLU A 20 -18.96 -2.69 6.20
C GLU A 20 -20.33 -2.15 6.65
N ALA A 21 -20.36 -1.26 7.65
CA ALA A 21 -21.58 -0.59 8.10
C ALA A 21 -22.25 0.32 7.05
N GLN A 22 -21.63 0.58 5.90
CA GLN A 22 -22.21 1.36 4.79
C GLN A 22 -22.64 0.50 3.61
N LEU A 23 -22.23 -0.76 3.56
CA LEU A 23 -22.52 -1.63 2.42
C LEU A 23 -23.95 -2.18 2.52
N PRO A 24 -24.65 -2.32 1.37
CA PRO A 24 -25.82 -3.18 1.28
C PRO A 24 -25.49 -4.63 1.67
N ASP A 25 -26.47 -5.35 2.21
CA ASP A 25 -26.32 -6.77 2.57
C ASP A 25 -26.14 -7.68 1.34
N ASP A 26 -26.75 -7.31 0.20
CA ASP A 26 -26.57 -8.05 -1.04
C ASP A 26 -25.18 -7.83 -1.63
N VAL A 27 -24.52 -8.95 -1.98
CA VAL A 27 -23.13 -8.93 -2.46
C VAL A 27 -23.00 -8.23 -3.81
N ALA A 28 -23.97 -8.35 -4.70
CA ALA A 28 -23.91 -7.69 -6.01
C ALA A 28 -24.11 -6.18 -5.86
N GLU A 29 -25.04 -5.76 -5.02
CA GLU A 29 -25.24 -4.35 -4.67
C GLU A 29 -24.03 -3.75 -3.95
N ALA A 30 -23.42 -4.47 -3.00
CA ALA A 30 -22.19 -4.03 -2.33
C ALA A 30 -21.02 -3.85 -3.30
N ARG A 31 -20.90 -4.69 -4.33
CA ARG A 31 -19.90 -4.53 -5.39
C ARG A 31 -20.14 -3.26 -6.21
N LEU A 32 -21.39 -3.00 -6.59
CA LEU A 32 -21.78 -1.80 -7.32
C LEU A 32 -21.56 -0.53 -6.48
N PHE A 33 -21.92 -0.57 -5.19
CA PHE A 33 -21.65 0.51 -4.25
C PHE A 33 -20.15 0.82 -4.18
N ASN A 34 -19.31 -0.20 -3.99
CA ASN A 34 -17.86 -0.02 -3.93
C ASN A 34 -17.29 0.57 -5.22
N ALA A 35 -17.71 0.09 -6.39
CA ALA A 35 -17.30 0.64 -7.67
C ALA A 35 -17.69 2.13 -7.80
N GLY A 36 -18.93 2.47 -7.44
CA GLY A 36 -19.42 3.86 -7.46
C GLY A 36 -18.67 4.76 -6.47
N ALA A 37 -18.39 4.28 -5.26
CA ALA A 37 -17.64 5.03 -4.25
C ALA A 37 -16.18 5.27 -4.69
N MET A 38 -15.54 4.28 -5.31
CA MET A 38 -14.19 4.42 -5.88
C MET A 38 -14.16 5.45 -7.01
N GLU A 39 -15.11 5.39 -7.94
CA GLU A 39 -15.21 6.37 -9.04
C GLU A 39 -15.45 7.78 -8.51
N LEU A 40 -16.37 7.94 -7.55
CA LEU A 40 -16.63 9.22 -6.90
C LEU A 40 -15.35 9.82 -6.28
N GLY A 41 -14.56 9.01 -5.56
CA GLY A 41 -13.29 9.43 -4.96
C GLY A 41 -12.19 9.74 -6.00
N ALA A 42 -12.24 9.11 -7.17
CA ALA A 42 -11.29 9.32 -8.25
C ALA A 42 -11.55 10.61 -9.03
N VAL A 43 -12.82 10.93 -9.33
CA VAL A 43 -13.16 12.00 -10.27
C VAL A 43 -13.81 13.24 -9.65
N VAL A 44 -14.43 13.12 -8.46
CA VAL A 44 -15.18 14.21 -7.82
C VAL A 44 -14.62 14.53 -6.44
N CYS A 45 -14.66 13.58 -5.51
CA CYS A 45 -14.24 13.75 -4.11
C CYS A 45 -12.73 13.52 -3.95
N THR A 46 -11.93 14.24 -4.74
CA THR A 46 -10.46 14.06 -4.74
C THR A 46 -9.80 14.70 -3.52
N ALA A 47 -8.65 14.15 -3.09
CA ALA A 47 -8.00 14.53 -1.84
C ALA A 47 -7.48 15.99 -1.79
N ARG A 48 -7.16 16.61 -2.93
CA ARG A 48 -6.56 17.97 -2.96
C ARG A 48 -7.54 19.05 -3.38
N ALA A 49 -8.42 18.75 -4.33
CA ALA A 49 -9.34 19.71 -4.92
C ALA A 49 -10.67 19.01 -5.26
N PRO A 50 -11.50 18.71 -4.24
CA PRO A 50 -12.78 18.04 -4.48
C PRO A 50 -13.77 18.97 -5.20
N ARG A 51 -14.55 18.42 -6.13
CA ARG A 51 -15.60 19.13 -6.88
C ARG A 51 -16.93 19.04 -6.12
N CYS A 52 -17.01 19.69 -4.96
CA CYS A 52 -18.15 19.54 -4.05
C CYS A 52 -19.49 20.01 -4.65
N ASP A 53 -19.49 20.97 -5.56
CA ASP A 53 -20.70 21.47 -6.20
C ASP A 53 -21.33 20.44 -7.15
N ASP A 54 -20.49 19.62 -7.80
CA ASP A 54 -20.87 18.53 -8.70
C ASP A 54 -21.12 17.20 -7.95
N CYS A 55 -20.89 17.17 -6.64
CA CYS A 55 -20.94 15.92 -5.87
C CYS A 55 -22.38 15.44 -5.66
N PRO A 56 -22.73 14.22 -6.10
CA PRO A 56 -24.11 13.70 -6.02
C PRO A 56 -24.60 13.49 -4.58
N VAL A 57 -23.68 13.47 -3.61
CA VAL A 57 -23.99 13.29 -2.18
C VAL A 57 -23.68 14.54 -1.35
N ARG A 58 -23.53 15.72 -1.98
CA ARG A 58 -23.14 16.98 -1.30
C ARG A 58 -24.05 17.38 -0.14
N ASP A 59 -25.34 17.05 -0.23
CA ASP A 59 -26.35 17.42 0.77
C ASP A 59 -26.35 16.45 1.96
N LEU A 60 -25.73 15.27 1.80
CA LEU A 60 -25.54 14.26 2.85
C LEU A 60 -24.12 14.33 3.48
N CYS A 61 -23.23 15.15 2.93
CA CYS A 61 -21.83 15.18 3.32
C CYS A 61 -21.62 15.96 4.63
N ALA A 62 -21.40 15.24 5.74
CA ALA A 62 -21.14 15.83 7.06
C ALA A 62 -19.91 16.76 7.10
N TRP A 63 -18.82 16.45 6.36
CA TRP A 63 -17.62 17.30 6.30
C TRP A 63 -17.92 18.65 5.64
N ARG A 64 -18.71 18.65 4.56
CA ARG A 64 -19.19 19.87 3.90
C ARG A 64 -20.14 20.65 4.81
N ALA A 65 -21.09 19.97 5.45
CA ALA A 65 -22.02 20.61 6.38
C ALA A 65 -21.31 21.28 7.56
N ALA A 66 -20.16 20.75 7.98
CA ALA A 66 -19.28 21.33 9.00
C ALA A 66 -18.38 22.48 8.49
N GLY A 67 -18.49 22.88 7.21
CA GLY A 67 -17.72 23.99 6.65
C GLY A 67 -16.30 23.64 6.21
N TYR A 68 -16.05 22.38 5.82
CA TYR A 68 -14.75 21.91 5.33
C TYR A 68 -13.59 22.10 6.33
N PRO A 69 -13.73 21.64 7.59
CA PRO A 69 -12.66 21.77 8.57
C PRO A 69 -11.38 21.09 8.08
N ALA A 70 -10.24 21.78 8.29
CA ALA A 70 -8.92 21.25 7.98
C ALA A 70 -8.56 20.10 8.93
N TYR A 71 -7.68 19.21 8.45
CA TYR A 71 -7.13 18.16 9.30
C TYR A 71 -6.17 18.76 10.34
N ASP A 72 -6.39 18.45 11.61
CA ASP A 72 -5.63 18.92 12.77
C ASP A 72 -4.83 17.79 13.47
N GLY A 73 -4.84 16.58 12.89
CA GLY A 73 -4.13 15.43 13.42
C GLY A 73 -2.65 15.33 13.00
N PRO A 74 -1.95 14.25 13.42
CA PRO A 74 -0.54 14.08 13.14
C PRO A 74 -0.27 14.00 11.64
N ALA A 75 0.81 14.65 11.20
CA ALA A 75 1.25 14.58 9.82
C ALA A 75 1.42 13.13 9.36
N ARG A 76 0.97 12.84 8.14
CA ARG A 76 1.13 11.53 7.53
C ARG A 76 2.62 11.19 7.51
N VAL A 77 2.97 10.01 8.04
CA VAL A 77 4.34 9.50 7.97
C VAL A 77 4.71 9.33 6.51
N THR A 78 5.63 10.16 6.03
CA THR A 78 6.14 10.06 4.67
C THR A 78 7.12 8.91 4.59
N GLN A 79 7.00 8.11 3.53
CA GLN A 79 7.94 7.04 3.26
C GLN A 79 9.37 7.60 3.15
N LYS A 80 10.33 6.96 3.83
CA LYS A 80 11.75 7.34 3.75
C LYS A 80 12.25 7.33 2.31
N ARG A 81 13.34 8.06 2.02
CA ARG A 81 14.02 8.08 0.71
C ARG A 81 14.23 6.66 0.15
N TYR A 82 14.11 6.50 -1.16
CA TYR A 82 14.23 5.19 -1.82
C TYR A 82 15.68 4.69 -1.76
N GLU A 83 16.62 5.58 -2.07
CA GLU A 83 18.04 5.29 -2.02
C GLU A 83 18.47 4.94 -0.58
N GLY A 84 19.15 3.79 -0.44
CA GLY A 84 19.61 3.21 0.81
C GLY A 84 18.55 2.45 1.61
N SER A 85 17.31 2.35 1.12
CA SER A 85 16.23 1.71 1.87
C SER A 85 16.07 0.22 1.54
N ASP A 86 15.49 -0.54 2.47
CA ASP A 86 15.25 -1.98 2.30
C ASP A 86 14.42 -2.30 1.05
N ARG A 87 13.51 -1.41 0.63
CA ARG A 87 12.77 -1.54 -0.64
C ARG A 87 13.66 -1.48 -1.88
N GLN A 88 14.72 -0.67 -1.86
CA GLN A 88 15.69 -0.64 -2.95
C GLN A 88 16.48 -1.94 -2.98
N VAL A 89 17.02 -2.36 -1.82
CA VAL A 89 17.83 -3.58 -1.70
C VAL A 89 17.03 -4.80 -2.15
N ARG A 90 15.80 -4.97 -1.66
CA ARG A 90 14.89 -6.02 -2.11
C ARG A 90 14.68 -6.01 -3.62
N GLY A 91 14.47 -4.82 -4.21
CA GLY A 91 14.28 -4.67 -5.65
C GLY A 91 15.51 -5.07 -6.47
N LEU A 92 16.71 -4.70 -6.02
CA LEU A 92 17.97 -5.08 -6.66
C LEU A 92 18.20 -6.60 -6.59
N LEU A 93 17.97 -7.21 -5.43
CA LEU A 93 18.09 -8.65 -5.26
C LEU A 93 17.06 -9.41 -6.12
N LEU A 94 15.81 -8.95 -6.16
CA LEU A 94 14.80 -9.54 -7.06
C LEU A 94 15.12 -9.36 -8.54
N ALA A 95 15.78 -8.26 -8.91
CA ALA A 95 16.23 -8.06 -10.28
C ALA A 95 17.30 -9.10 -10.63
N GLU A 96 18.28 -9.31 -9.76
CA GLU A 96 19.33 -10.32 -9.94
C GLU A 96 18.75 -11.74 -10.08
N LEU A 97 17.83 -12.12 -9.18
CA LEU A 97 17.15 -13.42 -9.24
C LEU A 97 16.33 -13.61 -10.54
N ARG A 98 15.76 -12.53 -11.09
CA ARG A 98 14.99 -12.58 -12.34
C ARG A 98 15.87 -12.60 -13.60
N SER A 99 17.04 -11.98 -13.56
CA SER A 99 17.97 -11.98 -14.70
C SER A 99 18.76 -13.28 -14.79
N SER A 100 18.93 -13.99 -13.68
CA SER A 100 19.59 -15.29 -13.67
C SER A 100 18.67 -16.42 -14.13
N HIS A 101 19.22 -17.31 -14.96
CA HIS A 101 18.54 -18.54 -15.41
C HIS A 101 18.86 -19.75 -14.52
N SER A 102 19.68 -19.55 -13.49
CA SER A 102 20.11 -20.54 -12.51
C SER A 102 20.03 -19.95 -11.10
N PRO A 103 20.01 -20.79 -10.04
CA PRO A 103 20.12 -20.30 -8.67
C PRO A 103 21.34 -19.38 -8.49
N VAL A 104 21.15 -18.27 -7.78
CA VAL A 104 22.13 -17.19 -7.60
C VAL A 104 22.87 -17.39 -6.29
N SER A 105 24.19 -17.26 -6.31
CA SER A 105 25.00 -17.43 -5.09
C SER A 105 24.86 -16.22 -4.15
N ALA A 106 25.18 -16.44 -2.87
CA ALA A 106 25.25 -15.33 -1.91
C ALA A 106 26.34 -14.29 -2.28
N ALA A 107 27.36 -14.70 -3.02
CA ALA A 107 28.45 -13.83 -3.47
C ALA A 107 27.98 -12.91 -4.62
N ASP A 108 27.19 -13.43 -5.56
CA ASP A 108 26.63 -12.62 -6.66
C ASP A 108 25.61 -11.61 -6.11
N LEU A 109 24.77 -12.02 -5.15
CA LEU A 109 23.88 -11.07 -4.47
C LEU A 109 24.63 -9.99 -3.68
N ALA A 110 25.88 -10.26 -3.28
CA ALA A 110 26.72 -9.27 -2.63
C ALA A 110 27.24 -8.19 -3.59
N THR A 111 27.33 -8.48 -4.89
CA THR A 111 27.68 -7.44 -5.89
C THR A 111 26.51 -6.49 -6.13
N ALA A 112 25.27 -6.99 -6.03
CA ALA A 112 24.07 -6.15 -6.13
C ALA A 112 23.90 -5.21 -4.92
N TRP A 113 24.24 -5.68 -3.70
CA TRP A 113 24.26 -4.84 -2.52
C TRP A 113 25.35 -5.29 -1.52
N PRO A 114 26.45 -4.53 -1.36
CA PRO A 114 27.59 -4.96 -0.56
C PRO A 114 27.34 -5.11 0.93
N GLU A 115 26.45 -4.31 1.54
CA GLU A 115 26.24 -4.30 2.99
C GLU A 115 25.55 -5.60 3.47
N PRO A 116 26.26 -6.53 4.13
CA PRO A 116 25.72 -7.83 4.55
C PRO A 116 24.50 -7.78 5.47
N VAL A 117 24.41 -6.87 6.44
CA VAL A 117 23.29 -6.89 7.41
C VAL A 117 21.99 -6.49 6.72
N GLN A 118 22.02 -5.42 5.93
CA GLN A 118 20.87 -4.98 5.17
C GLN A 118 20.49 -5.97 4.07
N ARG A 119 21.48 -6.56 3.36
CA ARG A 119 21.23 -7.60 2.36
C ARG A 119 20.57 -8.84 2.97
N GLY A 120 21.06 -9.30 4.13
CA GLY A 120 20.49 -10.43 4.85
C GLY A 120 19.03 -10.18 5.24
N ARG A 121 18.75 -9.05 5.90
CA ARG A 121 17.38 -8.67 6.26
C ARG A 121 16.46 -8.55 5.05
N ALA A 122 16.95 -8.02 3.93
CA ALA A 122 16.18 -7.92 2.70
C ALA A 122 15.85 -9.32 2.13
N LEU A 123 16.81 -10.24 2.08
CA LEU A 123 16.60 -11.63 1.65
C LEU A 123 15.61 -12.37 2.54
N ASP A 124 15.74 -12.25 3.86
CA ASP A 124 14.82 -12.87 4.82
C ASP A 124 13.39 -12.37 4.61
N GLY A 125 13.23 -11.06 4.37
CA GLY A 125 11.93 -10.48 4.02
C GLY A 125 11.36 -11.00 2.70
N LEU A 126 12.19 -11.18 1.67
CA LEU A 126 11.76 -11.77 0.40
C LEU A 126 11.31 -13.22 0.55
N ILE A 127 12.01 -14.01 1.38
CA ILE A 127 11.65 -15.39 1.66
C ILE A 127 10.34 -15.45 2.44
N ALA A 128 10.19 -14.62 3.47
CA ALA A 128 8.95 -14.55 4.27
C ALA A 128 7.74 -14.16 3.41
N ASP A 129 7.92 -13.29 2.42
CA ASP A 129 6.88 -12.88 1.49
C ASP A 129 6.64 -13.88 0.35
N GLY A 130 7.39 -14.99 0.30
CA GLY A 130 7.28 -16.00 -0.75
C GLY A 130 7.76 -15.53 -2.12
N LEU A 131 8.68 -14.56 -2.17
CA LEU A 131 9.23 -13.98 -3.40
C LEU A 131 10.63 -14.53 -3.77
N ALA A 132 11.26 -15.25 -2.87
CA ALA A 132 12.53 -15.94 -3.08
C ALA A 132 12.59 -17.19 -2.22
N VAL A 133 13.42 -18.16 -2.61
CA VAL A 133 13.67 -19.39 -1.84
C VAL A 133 15.16 -19.58 -1.68
N ARG A 134 15.60 -19.93 -0.47
CA ARG A 134 16.97 -20.41 -0.21
C ARG A 134 17.03 -21.91 -0.48
N GLN A 135 17.94 -22.33 -1.35
CA GLN A 135 18.19 -23.74 -1.65
C GLN A 135 19.09 -24.40 -0.60
N PRO A 136 19.11 -25.75 -0.52
CA PRO A 136 19.95 -26.47 0.43
C PRO A 136 21.45 -26.20 0.29
N ASP A 137 21.91 -25.86 -0.92
CA ASP A 137 23.31 -25.53 -1.23
C ASP A 137 23.69 -24.08 -0.87
N GLY A 138 22.74 -23.31 -0.33
CA GLY A 138 22.95 -21.91 0.07
C GLY A 138 22.73 -20.89 -1.03
N THR A 139 22.36 -21.31 -2.25
CA THR A 139 21.95 -20.41 -3.34
C THR A 139 20.51 -19.93 -3.16
N TYR A 140 20.10 -18.95 -3.97
CA TYR A 140 18.75 -18.38 -3.95
C TYR A 140 18.13 -18.45 -5.34
N ALA A 141 16.84 -18.76 -5.40
CA ALA A 141 16.08 -18.79 -6.63
C ALA A 141 14.72 -18.13 -6.46
N LEU A 142 14.05 -17.85 -7.58
CA LEU A 142 12.63 -17.54 -7.56
C LEU A 142 11.83 -18.78 -7.14
N PRO A 143 10.66 -18.62 -6.50
CA PRO A 143 9.74 -19.72 -6.23
C PRO A 143 9.31 -20.42 -7.54
N SER A 144 9.15 -21.75 -7.50
CA SER A 144 8.63 -22.58 -8.60
C SER A 144 7.11 -22.53 -8.70
#